data_AF-A0A257LY50-F1
#
_entry.id   AF-A0A257LY50-F1
#
_cell.length_a   1.000
_cell.length_b   1.000
_cell.length_c   1.000
_cell.angle_alpha   90.00
_cell.angle_beta   90.00
_cell.angle_gamma   90.00
#
_symmetry.space_group_name_H-M   'P 1'
#
loop_
_entity.id
_entity.type
_entity.pdbx_description
1 polymer ?
#
loop_
_entity_poly.entity_id
_entity_poly.type
_entity_poly.pdbx_seq_one_letter_code
_entity_poly.pdbx_strand_id
1 'polypeptide(L)'
;GQETRNKLTDYWAGHEIKQGEEYAILTNIIHQEWAEVNVKEHKNLKGLKTQNLRDHMSEAELIFTALAELSTRQIAASVEATGMKENKVAAKTGGNIARKARESLEQKTGRKIVNSENYLPSPKSAKKLK
;
A
#
# COMPACT_ATOMS: atom_id res chain seq x y z
N GLY A 1 7.84 7.02 -3.57
CA GLY A 1 6.45 6.89 -3.10
C GLY A 1 5.47 7.44 -4.11
N GLN A 2 5.27 8.77 -4.13
CA GLN A 2 4.30 9.41 -5.02
C GLN A 2 4.56 9.12 -6.52
N GLU A 3 5.81 9.17 -6.96
CA GLU A 3 6.19 8.85 -8.34
C GLU A 3 5.85 7.40 -8.73
N THR A 4 6.06 6.44 -7.81
CA THR A 4 5.76 5.03 -8.03
C THR A 4 4.27 4.80 -8.25
N ARG A 5 3.43 5.45 -7.45
CA ARG A 5 1.97 5.43 -7.59
C ARG A 5 1.53 6.02 -8.92
N ASN A 6 2.06 7.20 -9.28
CA ASN A 6 1.71 7.87 -10.53
C ASN A 6 2.01 6.96 -11.73
N LYS A 7 3.20 6.35 -11.78
CA LYS A 7 3.59 5.40 -12.83
C LYS A 7 2.67 4.17 -12.91
N LEU A 8 2.17 3.68 -11.77
CA LEU A 8 1.22 2.57 -11.75
C LEU A 8 -0.15 2.98 -12.31
N THR A 9 -0.66 4.15 -11.90
CA THR A 9 -1.94 4.65 -12.41
C THR A 9 -1.86 5.04 -13.89
N ASP A 10 -0.72 5.57 -14.35
CA ASP A 10 -0.50 5.88 -15.76
C ASP A 10 -0.53 4.60 -16.62
N TYR A 11 0.09 3.52 -16.12
CA TYR A 11 -0.02 2.21 -16.76
C TYR A 11 -1.48 1.77 -16.87
N TRP A 12 -2.23 1.79 -15.77
CA TRP A 12 -3.65 1.41 -15.75
C TRP A 12 -4.52 2.25 -16.70
N ALA A 13 -4.27 3.56 -16.80
CA ALA A 13 -5.00 4.44 -17.72
C ALA A 13 -4.86 4.02 -19.19
N GLY A 14 -3.72 3.43 -19.56
CA GLY A 14 -3.47 2.89 -20.90
C GLY A 14 -3.94 1.44 -21.14
N HIS A 15 -4.42 0.74 -20.11
CA HIS A 15 -4.67 -0.72 -20.16
C HIS A 15 -6.09 -1.10 -19.69
N GLU A 16 -7.09 -0.34 -20.14
CA GLU A 16 -8.52 -0.60 -19.94
C GLU A 16 -8.96 -0.67 -18.47
N ILE A 17 -8.29 0.07 -17.58
CA ILE A 17 -8.73 0.24 -16.20
C ILE A 17 -9.39 1.61 -16.03
N LYS A 18 -10.62 1.61 -15.54
CA LYS A 18 -11.40 2.82 -15.28
C LYS A 18 -10.89 3.54 -14.03
N GLN A 19 -10.61 4.83 -14.17
CA GLN A 19 -10.30 5.68 -13.04
C GLN A 19 -11.47 5.69 -12.04
N GLY A 20 -11.15 5.89 -10.75
CA GLY A 20 -12.13 5.86 -9.67
C GLY A 20 -12.26 4.47 -9.05
N GLU A 21 -13.36 3.78 -9.33
CA GLU A 21 -13.72 2.54 -8.65
C GLU A 21 -12.69 1.41 -8.86
N GLU A 22 -12.28 1.15 -10.10
CA GLU A 22 -11.33 0.07 -10.38
C GLU A 22 -9.94 0.35 -9.82
N TYR A 23 -9.50 1.61 -9.81
CA TYR A 23 -8.26 2.03 -9.14
C TYR A 23 -8.35 1.78 -7.64
N ALA A 24 -9.48 2.09 -7.01
CA ALA A 24 -9.69 1.85 -5.59
C ALA A 24 -9.65 0.35 -5.28
N ILE A 25 -10.28 -0.48 -6.13
CA ILE A 25 -10.25 -1.95 -5.99
C ILE A 25 -8.82 -2.49 -6.09
N LEU A 26 -8.09 -2.14 -7.15
CA LEU A 26 -6.72 -2.64 -7.36
C LEU A 26 -5.77 -2.15 -6.26
N THR A 27 -5.86 -0.87 -5.89
CA THR A 27 -5.06 -0.31 -4.80
C THR A 27 -5.34 -1.03 -3.48
N ASN A 28 -6.61 -1.35 -3.19
CA ASN A 28 -6.96 -2.07 -1.97
C ASN A 28 -6.46 -3.52 -2.00
N ILE A 29 -6.48 -4.19 -3.15
CA ILE A 29 -5.89 -5.53 -3.31
C ILE A 29 -4.38 -5.47 -3.05
N ILE A 30 -3.65 -4.57 -3.71
CA ILE A 30 -2.20 -4.40 -3.50
C ILE A 30 -1.92 -4.17 -2.01
N HIS A 31 -2.68 -3.28 -1.38
CA HIS A 31 -2.52 -2.95 0.04
C HIS A 31 -2.75 -4.15 0.95
N GLN A 32 -3.86 -4.86 0.77
CA GLN A 32 -4.21 -6.04 1.55
C GLN A 32 -3.17 -7.15 1.41
N GLU A 33 -2.60 -7.32 0.22
CA GLU A 33 -1.62 -8.37 -0.04
C GLU A 33 -0.30 -8.13 0.68
N TRP A 34 0.21 -6.88 0.72
CA TRP A 34 1.46 -6.60 1.43
C TRP A 34 1.25 -6.40 2.94
N ALA A 35 0.17 -5.74 3.34
CA ALA A 35 -0.09 -5.32 4.72
C ALA A 35 -0.90 -6.33 5.55
N GLU A 36 -1.52 -7.32 4.90
CA GLU A 36 -2.45 -8.29 5.51
C GLU A 36 -3.72 -7.66 6.13
N VAL A 37 -3.98 -6.38 5.85
CA VAL A 37 -5.19 -5.64 6.23
C VAL A 37 -5.63 -4.78 5.06
N ASN A 38 -6.92 -4.56 4.90
CA ASN A 38 -7.40 -3.62 3.88
C ASN A 38 -7.18 -2.16 4.32
N VAL A 39 -7.34 -1.21 3.40
CA VAL A 39 -7.08 0.22 3.67
C VAL A 39 -7.95 0.76 4.82
N LYS A 40 -9.19 0.28 4.95
CA LYS A 40 -10.12 0.70 6.01
C LYS A 40 -9.68 0.19 7.38
N GLU A 41 -9.29 -1.08 7.46
CA GLU A 41 -8.73 -1.69 8.67
C GLU A 41 -7.44 -0.99 9.09
N HIS A 42 -6.55 -0.70 8.14
CA HIS A 42 -5.32 0.01 8.43
C HIS A 42 -5.58 1.44 8.94
N LYS A 43 -6.54 2.15 8.35
CA LYS A 43 -7.02 3.44 8.89
C LYS A 43 -7.53 3.30 10.32
N ASN A 44 -8.32 2.27 10.61
CA ASN A 44 -8.83 2.01 11.95
C ASN A 44 -7.70 1.71 12.96
N LEU A 45 -6.70 0.91 12.56
CA LEU A 45 -5.51 0.63 13.39
C LEU A 45 -4.78 1.91 13.79
N LYS A 46 -4.73 2.89 12.89
CA LYS A 46 -4.12 4.21 13.13
C LYS A 46 -5.07 5.26 13.71
N GLY A 47 -6.32 4.89 14.02
CA GLY A 47 -7.33 5.78 14.59
C GLY A 47 -7.84 6.88 13.64
N LEU A 48 -7.72 6.67 12.33
CA LEU A 48 -8.10 7.63 11.29
C LEU A 48 -9.58 7.47 10.93
N LYS A 49 -10.29 8.61 10.77
CA LYS A 49 -11.69 8.64 10.32
C LYS A 49 -11.79 9.06 8.86
N THR A 50 -11.30 10.27 8.58
CA THR A 50 -11.40 10.90 7.25
C THR A 50 -10.03 11.16 6.62
N GLN A 51 -8.96 11.06 7.42
CA GLN A 51 -7.59 11.36 7.00
C GLN A 51 -7.09 10.38 5.93
N ASN A 52 -6.16 10.85 5.10
CA ASN A 52 -5.47 10.00 4.14
C ASN A 52 -4.53 9.04 4.88
N LEU A 53 -4.58 7.73 4.58
CA LEU A 53 -3.74 6.76 5.28
C LEU A 53 -2.24 7.04 5.08
N ARG A 54 -1.81 7.46 3.88
CA ARG A 54 -0.38 7.62 3.55
C ARG A 54 0.30 8.71 4.36
N ASP A 55 -0.43 9.76 4.72
CA ASP A 55 0.10 10.89 5.52
C ASP A 55 0.38 10.48 6.98
N HIS A 56 -0.14 9.32 7.39
CA HIS A 56 -0.02 8.77 8.73
C HIS A 56 0.74 7.43 8.77
N MET A 57 1.24 6.96 7.62
CA MET A 57 2.09 5.78 7.54
C MET A 57 3.52 6.13 7.98
N SER A 58 4.14 5.19 8.69
CA SER A 58 5.57 5.21 8.98
C SER A 58 6.40 5.15 7.70
N GLU A 59 7.68 5.48 7.82
CA GLU A 59 8.64 5.36 6.72
C GLU A 59 8.65 3.94 6.12
N ALA A 60 8.65 2.91 6.98
CA ALA A 60 8.64 1.53 6.53
C ALA A 60 7.34 1.19 5.77
N GLU A 61 6.18 1.59 6.27
CA GLU A 61 4.89 1.38 5.58
C GLU A 61 4.85 2.08 4.22
N LEU A 62 5.45 3.28 4.10
CA LEU A 62 5.59 3.99 2.82
C LEU A 62 6.52 3.27 1.85
N ILE A 63 7.64 2.72 2.33
CA ILE A 63 8.57 1.93 1.51
C ILE A 63 7.92 0.64 1.02
N PHE A 64 7.24 -0.11 1.88
CA PHE A 64 6.56 -1.34 1.48
C PHE A 64 5.37 -1.08 0.55
N THR A 65 4.65 0.02 0.75
CA THR A 65 3.63 0.47 -0.20
C THR A 65 4.25 0.72 -1.58
N ALA A 66 5.36 1.46 -1.65
CA ALA A 66 6.04 1.73 -2.91
C ALA A 66 6.60 0.45 -3.55
N LEU A 67 7.14 -0.48 -2.76
CA LEU A 67 7.60 -1.78 -3.27
C LEU A 67 6.46 -2.59 -3.88
N ALA A 68 5.29 -2.62 -3.22
CA ALA A 68 4.10 -3.31 -3.72
C ALA A 68 3.62 -2.69 -5.05
N GLU A 69 3.51 -1.36 -5.11
CA GLU A 69 3.09 -0.62 -6.31
C GLU A 69 4.08 -0.80 -7.48
N LEU A 70 5.38 -0.70 -7.21
CA LEU A 70 6.42 -0.93 -8.20
C LEU A 70 6.34 -2.35 -8.75
N SER A 71 6.25 -3.34 -7.86
CA SER A 71 6.20 -4.76 -8.23
C SER A 71 4.97 -5.06 -9.07
N THR A 72 3.79 -4.57 -8.66
CA THR A 72 2.55 -4.73 -9.44
C THR A 72 2.68 -4.14 -10.83
N ARG A 73 3.21 -2.91 -10.97
CA ARG A 73 3.40 -2.29 -12.28
C ARG A 73 4.36 -3.08 -13.15
N GLN A 74 5.49 -3.53 -12.61
CA GLN A 74 6.49 -4.28 -13.38
C GLN A 74 5.94 -5.63 -13.85
N ILE A 75 5.18 -6.32 -12.99
CA ILE A 75 4.50 -7.57 -13.36
C ILE A 75 3.46 -7.31 -14.44
N ALA A 76 2.58 -6.31 -14.23
CA ALA A 76 1.56 -5.94 -15.20
C ALA A 76 2.18 -5.66 -16.57
N ALA A 77 3.23 -4.82 -16.62
CA ALA A 77 3.93 -4.49 -17.85
C ALA A 77 4.63 -5.69 -18.50
N SER A 78 5.18 -6.63 -17.71
CA SER A 78 5.86 -7.82 -18.25
C SER A 78 4.92 -8.80 -18.95
N VAL A 79 3.64 -8.79 -18.61
CA VAL A 79 2.60 -9.64 -19.24
C VAL A 79 1.58 -8.82 -20.02
N GLU A 80 1.86 -7.53 -20.24
CA GLU A 80 0.96 -6.58 -20.92
C GLU A 80 -0.49 -6.62 -20.38
N ALA A 81 -0.62 -6.74 -19.06
CA ALA A 81 -1.90 -6.96 -18.38
C ALA A 81 -2.92 -5.88 -18.74
N THR A 82 -4.04 -6.29 -19.32
CA THR A 82 -5.13 -5.43 -19.76
C THR A 82 -6.45 -5.80 -19.06
N GLY A 83 -7.20 -4.77 -18.68
CA GLY A 83 -8.47 -4.92 -17.98
C GLY A 83 -8.34 -5.49 -16.57
N MET A 84 -9.48 -5.57 -15.88
CA MET A 84 -9.51 -5.85 -14.44
C MET A 84 -9.09 -7.28 -14.06
N LYS A 85 -9.31 -8.26 -14.93
CA LYS A 85 -8.99 -9.67 -14.62
C LYS A 85 -7.49 -9.86 -14.45
N GLU A 86 -6.71 -9.37 -15.41
CA GLU A 86 -5.26 -9.54 -15.44
C GLU A 86 -4.57 -8.62 -14.43
N ASN A 87 -5.04 -7.37 -14.32
CA ASN A 87 -4.50 -6.42 -13.35
C ASN A 87 -4.76 -6.84 -11.89
N LYS A 88 -5.85 -7.59 -11.60
CA LYS A 88 -6.03 -8.23 -10.28
C LYS A 88 -4.97 -9.28 -10.00
N VAL A 89 -4.55 -10.06 -11.00
CA VAL A 89 -3.47 -11.04 -10.83
C VAL A 89 -2.15 -10.32 -10.57
N ALA A 90 -1.82 -9.29 -11.36
CA ALA A 90 -0.61 -8.48 -11.14
C ALA A 90 -0.61 -7.77 -9.77
N ALA A 91 -1.77 -7.25 -9.34
CA ALA A 91 -1.94 -6.65 -8.02
C ALA A 91 -1.65 -7.63 -6.89
N LYS A 92 -2.21 -8.85 -6.96
CA LYS A 92 -1.95 -9.91 -5.98
C LYS A 92 -0.48 -10.30 -5.94
N THR A 93 0.12 -10.57 -7.09
CA THR A 93 1.51 -11.01 -7.17
C THR A 93 2.47 -9.92 -6.69
N GLY A 94 2.28 -8.67 -7.09
CA GLY A 94 3.12 -7.55 -6.67
C GLY A 94 3.00 -7.23 -5.18
N GLY A 95 1.78 -7.26 -4.63
CA GLY A 95 1.55 -7.13 -3.19
C GLY A 95 2.20 -8.27 -2.40
N ASN A 96 2.13 -9.51 -2.88
CA ASN A 96 2.75 -10.68 -2.23
C ASN A 96 4.30 -10.60 -2.21
N ILE A 97 4.93 -10.02 -3.23
CA ILE A 97 6.38 -9.77 -3.22
C ILE A 97 6.75 -8.82 -2.08
N ALA A 98 6.02 -7.70 -1.95
CA ALA A 98 6.23 -6.76 -0.86
C ALA A 98 5.94 -7.39 0.52
N ARG A 99 4.92 -8.26 0.61
CA ARG A 99 4.62 -9.05 1.81
C ARG A 99 5.82 -9.89 2.26
N LYS A 100 6.39 -10.68 1.35
CA LYS A 100 7.55 -11.55 1.65
C LYS A 100 8.75 -10.73 2.14
N ALA A 101 9.01 -9.59 1.49
CA ALA A 101 10.06 -8.67 1.92
C ALA A 101 9.78 -8.11 3.32
N ARG A 102 8.52 -7.74 3.61
CA ARG A 102 8.08 -7.26 4.93
C ARG A 102 8.28 -8.34 5.99
N GLU A 103 7.74 -9.52 5.78
CA GLU A 103 7.84 -10.65 6.71
C GLU A 103 9.31 -10.99 7.01
N SER A 104 10.18 -11.00 5.99
CA SER A 104 11.61 -11.22 6.18
C SER A 104 12.26 -10.16 7.07
N LEU A 105 11.91 -8.88 6.88
CA LEU A 105 12.40 -7.79 7.72
C LEU A 105 11.86 -7.88 9.15
N GLU A 106 10.57 -8.15 9.32
CA GLU A 106 9.93 -8.31 10.64
C GLU A 106 10.58 -9.47 11.41
N GLN A 107 10.86 -10.60 10.75
CA GLN A 107 11.53 -11.75 11.37
C GLN A 107 12.94 -11.42 11.86
N LYS A 108 13.71 -10.63 11.11
CA LYS A 108 15.08 -10.26 11.49
C LYS A 108 15.15 -9.17 12.56
N THR A 109 14.16 -8.29 12.60
CA THR A 109 14.15 -7.14 13.50
C THR A 109 13.31 -7.36 14.76
N GLY A 110 12.40 -8.33 14.75
CA GLY A 110 11.41 -8.55 15.81
C GLY A 110 10.34 -7.46 15.90
N ARG A 111 10.28 -6.53 14.94
CA ARG A 111 9.36 -5.38 14.94
C ARG A 111 8.34 -5.51 13.83
N LYS A 112 7.07 -5.28 14.15
CA LYS A 112 5.98 -5.24 13.16
C LYS A 112 6.00 -3.93 12.38
N ILE A 113 5.93 -4.04 11.05
CA ILE A 113 5.89 -2.88 10.15
C ILE A 113 4.48 -2.28 10.13
N VAL A 114 3.45 -3.11 9.98
CA VAL A 114 2.05 -2.65 10.07
C VAL A 114 1.66 -2.60 11.53
N ASN A 115 1.47 -1.40 12.06
CA ASN A 115 1.18 -1.18 13.46
C ASN A 115 0.32 0.08 13.68
N SER A 116 -0.12 0.30 14.93
CA SER A 116 -0.95 1.44 15.33
C SER A 116 -0.17 2.73 15.55
N GLU A 117 1.16 2.73 15.41
CA GLU A 117 1.96 3.94 15.53
C GLU A 117 1.56 4.92 14.42
N ASN A 118 1.29 6.16 14.82
CA ASN A 118 0.91 7.23 13.94
C ASN A 118 2.09 8.18 13.81
N TYR A 119 2.53 8.43 12.57
CA TYR A 119 3.66 9.31 12.29
C TYR A 119 3.39 10.76 12.73
N LEU A 120 2.11 11.17 12.77
CA LEU A 120 1.72 12.48 13.30
C LEU A 120 1.37 12.37 14.79
N PRO A 121 1.98 13.18 15.68
CA PRO A 121 1.68 13.13 17.09
C PRO A 121 0.20 13.42 17.33
N SER A 122 -0.46 12.56 18.11
CA SER A 122 -1.80 12.87 18.59
C SER A 122 -1.77 14.15 19.45
N PRO A 123 -2.85 14.96 19.48
CA PRO A 123 -2.94 16.10 20.39
C PRO A 123 -2.75 15.71 21.87
N LYS A 124 -2.97 14.44 22.23
CA LYS A 124 -2.80 13.91 23.59
C LYS A 124 -1.34 13.58 23.92
N SER A 125 -0.52 13.19 22.94
CA SER A 125 0.91 12.90 23.14
C SER A 125 1.75 14.18 23.24
N ALA A 126 1.30 15.28 22.62
CA ALA A 126 1.94 16.59 22.77
C ALA A 126 1.86 17.17 24.21
N LYS A 127 0.95 16.67 25.06
CA LYS A 127 0.85 17.09 26.48
C LYS A 127 1.79 16.34 27.43
N LYS A 128 2.47 15.28 26.98
CA LYS A 128 3.42 14.51 27.81
C LYS A 128 4.88 14.93 27.63
N LEU A 129 5.18 15.85 26.71
CA LEU A 129 6.49 16.51 26.61
C LEU A 129 6.37 17.95 27.12
N LYS A 130 6.24 18.12 28.44
CA LYS A 130 6.55 19.36 29.15
C LYS A 130 7.13 19.00 30.50
#